data_AF-A0A357V707-F1
#
_entry.id   AF-A0A357V707-F1
#
_cell.length_a   1.000
_cell.length_b   1.000
_cell.length_c   1.000
_cell.angle_alpha   90.00
_cell.angle_beta   90.00
_cell.angle_gamma   90.00
#
_symmetry.space_group_name_H-M   'P 1'
#
loop_
_entity.id
_entity.type
_entity.pdbx_description
1 polymer ?
#
loop_
_entity_poly.entity_id
_entity_poly.type
_entity_poly.pdbx_seq_one_letter_code
_entity_poly.pdbx_strand_id
1 'polypeptide(L)'
;AAVKAYTELLQHELRSGGGAVTTHLLIPGMTTTGGRDHRPGAWWPDQVVDFMLEALERGDFYILCPDGEVTPEMDAKRILWAARDITENRPPLTRWHPSFKAAFDAFEP
;
A
#
# COMPACT_ATOMS: atom_id res chain seq x y z
N ALA A 1 4.14 -3.28 8.49
CA ALA A 1 3.42 -4.06 9.52
C ALA A 1 2.98 -3.18 10.69
N ALA A 2 3.87 -2.78 11.63
CA ALA A 2 3.47 -2.08 12.86
C ALA A 2 2.68 -0.79 12.64
N VAL A 3 3.16 0.11 11.76
CA VAL A 3 2.46 1.38 11.43
C VAL A 3 1.03 1.11 10.97
N LYS A 4 0.84 0.24 9.96
CA LYS A 4 -0.48 -0.20 9.47
C LYS A 4 -1.42 -0.60 10.62
N ALA A 5 -0.99 -1.54 11.46
CA ALA A 5 -1.82 -2.06 12.56
C ALA A 5 -2.15 -0.98 13.61
N TYR A 6 -1.22 -0.07 13.89
CA TYR A 6 -1.45 1.04 14.82
C TYR A 6 -2.41 2.08 14.24
N THR A 7 -2.23 2.47 12.97
CA THR A 7 -3.12 3.39 12.25
C THR A 7 -4.53 2.81 12.11
N GLU A 8 -4.67 1.49 11.94
CA GLU A 8 -5.94 0.75 11.90
C GLU A 8 -6.68 0.70 13.23
N LEU A 9 -5.95 0.72 14.36
CA LEU A 9 -6.49 0.74 15.73
C LEU A 9 -6.77 2.15 16.25
N LEU A 10 -6.07 3.17 15.73
CA LEU A 10 -6.35 4.59 16.01
C LEU A 10 -7.54 5.10 15.17
N GLN A 11 -7.61 4.71 13.90
CA GLN A 11 -8.90 4.48 13.23
C GLN A 11 -9.66 3.37 13.99
N HIS A 12 -10.96 3.16 13.80
CA HIS A 12 -11.77 2.33 14.72
C HIS A 12 -12.03 2.98 16.09
N GLU A 13 -10.99 3.32 16.88
CA GLU A 13 -11.17 4.07 18.13
C GLU A 13 -11.78 5.47 17.85
N LEU A 14 -11.14 6.28 17.00
CA LEU A 14 -11.60 7.65 16.71
C LEU A 14 -13.00 7.71 16.09
N ARG A 15 -13.32 6.84 15.11
CA ARG A 15 -14.66 6.79 14.49
C ARG A 15 -15.77 6.44 15.48
N SER A 16 -15.45 5.78 16.59
CA SER A 16 -16.41 5.41 17.63
C SER A 16 -16.64 6.53 18.65
N GLY A 17 -15.70 7.47 18.76
CA GLY A 17 -15.74 8.58 19.74
C GLY A 17 -16.50 9.83 19.29
N GLY A 18 -17.00 9.90 18.05
CA GLY A 18 -17.79 11.04 17.55
C GLY A 18 -17.03 12.37 17.41
N GLY A 19 -15.70 12.34 17.46
CA GLY A 19 -14.85 13.53 17.33
C GLY A 19 -14.62 13.95 15.88
N ALA A 20 -14.14 15.18 15.69
CA ALA A 20 -13.82 15.75 14.37
C ALA A 20 -12.42 15.39 13.85
N VAL A 21 -11.78 14.36 14.41
CA VAL A 21 -10.41 13.93 14.05
C VAL A 21 -10.47 12.55 13.37
N THR A 22 -9.91 12.46 12.18
CA THR A 22 -9.75 11.22 11.43
C THR A 22 -8.29 10.77 11.39
N THR A 23 -8.07 9.52 11.01
CA THR A 23 -6.73 8.93 10.86
C THR A 23 -6.72 8.11 9.58
N HIS A 24 -5.65 8.25 8.81
CA HIS A 24 -5.47 7.70 7.47
C HIS A 24 -4.05 7.10 7.34
N LEU A 25 -3.89 6.10 6.48
CA LEU A 25 -2.62 5.43 6.22
C LEU A 25 -2.14 5.75 4.80
N LEU A 26 -1.11 6.59 4.68
CA LEU A 26 -0.38 6.79 3.43
C LEU A 26 0.52 5.58 3.14
N ILE A 27 0.38 5.03 1.94
CA ILE A 27 1.18 3.90 1.43
C ILE A 27 1.83 4.37 0.12
N PRO A 28 2.99 5.07 0.20
CA PRO A 28 3.65 5.59 -0.98
C PRO A 28 4.47 4.49 -1.67
N GLY A 29 4.55 4.57 -3.00
CA GLY A 29 5.53 3.84 -3.80
C GLY A 29 6.96 4.37 -3.61
N MET A 30 7.87 4.01 -4.52
CA MET A 30 9.21 4.57 -4.53
C MET A 30 9.13 6.09 -4.67
N THR A 31 9.68 6.85 -3.71
CA THR A 31 9.60 8.32 -3.70
C THR A 31 11.00 8.93 -3.62
N THR A 32 11.28 9.90 -4.48
CA THR A 32 12.55 10.62 -4.55
C THR A 32 12.64 11.64 -3.43
N THR A 33 13.41 11.36 -2.38
CA THR A 33 13.54 12.26 -1.21
C THR A 33 14.99 12.43 -0.76
N GLY A 34 15.29 13.53 -0.06
CA GLY A 34 16.55 13.73 0.66
C GLY A 34 17.78 13.91 -0.24
N GLY A 35 17.66 14.66 -1.34
CA GLY A 35 18.77 14.96 -2.24
C GLY A 35 19.29 13.77 -3.06
N ARG A 36 18.55 12.66 -3.10
CA ARG A 36 18.87 11.49 -3.93
C ARG A 36 18.52 11.75 -5.40
N ASP A 37 19.32 11.21 -6.30
CA ASP A 37 19.01 11.21 -7.74
C ASP A 37 17.67 10.52 -8.02
N HIS A 38 16.89 11.12 -8.91
CA HIS A 38 15.62 10.59 -9.37
C HIS A 38 15.82 9.29 -10.15
N ARG A 39 14.85 8.37 -10.05
CA ARG A 39 14.85 7.08 -10.75
C ARG A 39 13.55 6.90 -11.55
N PRO A 40 13.59 6.26 -12.72
CA PRO A 40 12.38 5.75 -13.35
C PRO A 40 11.57 4.91 -12.36
N GLY A 41 10.23 5.01 -12.39
CA GLY A 41 9.35 4.34 -11.44
C GLY A 41 9.29 4.95 -10.04
N ALA A 42 10.00 6.07 -9.79
CA ALA A 42 9.86 6.84 -8.56
C ALA A 42 8.99 8.08 -8.78
N TRP A 43 8.14 8.41 -7.80
CA TRP A 43 7.44 9.68 -7.74
C TRP A 43 8.31 10.79 -7.12
N TRP A 44 7.97 12.03 -7.42
CA TRP A 44 8.40 13.20 -6.66
C TRP A 44 7.52 13.39 -5.41
N PRO A 45 8.03 14.06 -4.35
CA PRO A 45 7.27 14.29 -3.12
C PRO A 45 5.94 14.99 -3.37
N ASP A 46 5.93 15.99 -4.25
CA ASP A 46 4.74 16.79 -4.55
C ASP A 46 3.61 15.92 -5.14
N GLN A 47 3.93 14.95 -6.01
CA GLN A 47 2.94 14.00 -6.55
C GLN A 47 2.31 13.13 -5.45
N VAL A 48 3.09 12.73 -4.44
CA VAL A 48 2.59 11.97 -3.29
C VAL A 48 1.69 12.86 -2.43
N VAL A 49 2.05 14.13 -2.24
CA VAL A 49 1.28 15.10 -1.46
C VAL A 49 -0.04 15.43 -2.14
N ASP A 50 -0.04 15.74 -3.43
CA ASP A 50 -1.25 16.07 -4.20
C ASP A 50 -2.25 14.90 -4.17
N PHE A 51 -1.79 13.68 -4.46
CA PHE A 51 -2.62 12.47 -4.39
C PHE A 51 -3.16 12.20 -2.98
N MET A 52 -2.34 12.45 -1.94
CA MET A 52 -2.75 12.30 -0.55
C MET A 52 -3.84 13.31 -0.18
N LEU A 53 -3.72 14.58 -0.59
CA LEU A 53 -4.71 15.61 -0.29
C LEU A 53 -6.07 15.28 -0.92
N GLU A 54 -6.10 14.89 -2.20
CA GLU A 54 -7.34 14.44 -2.86
C GLU A 54 -7.96 13.21 -2.17
N ALA A 55 -7.13 12.27 -1.68
CA ALA A 55 -7.60 11.07 -0.98
C ALA A 55 -8.15 11.38 0.42
N LEU A 56 -7.59 12.38 1.11
CA LEU A 56 -8.11 12.89 2.38
C LEU A 56 -9.48 13.55 2.19
N GLU A 57 -9.70 14.31 1.12
CA GLU A 57 -11.00 14.90 0.78
C GLU A 57 -12.09 13.85 0.51
N ARG A 58 -11.72 12.70 -0.08
CA ARG A 58 -12.64 11.55 -0.26
C ARG A 58 -12.88 10.75 1.03
N GLY A 59 -12.07 10.96 2.07
CA GLY A 59 -12.12 10.19 3.31
C GLY A 59 -11.44 8.81 3.23
N ASP A 60 -10.56 8.58 2.24
CA ASP A 60 -9.93 7.28 1.99
C ASP A 60 -8.99 6.89 3.14
N PHE A 61 -9.24 5.75 3.80
CA PHE A 61 -8.36 5.29 4.88
C PHE A 61 -7.01 4.75 4.38
N TYR A 62 -7.02 3.87 3.37
CA TYR A 62 -5.81 3.33 2.75
C TYR A 62 -5.47 4.15 1.52
N ILE A 63 -4.54 5.11 1.65
CA ILE A 63 -4.09 5.95 0.54
C ILE A 63 -2.94 5.22 -0.15
N LEU A 64 -3.28 4.27 -1.03
CA LEU A 64 -2.31 3.54 -1.85
C LEU A 64 -1.93 4.39 -3.06
N CYS A 65 -0.74 4.98 -3.04
CA CYS A 65 -0.23 5.74 -4.18
C CYS A 65 0.18 4.78 -5.31
N PRO A 66 -0.20 5.06 -6.57
CA PRO A 66 0.43 4.43 -7.73
C PRO A 66 1.96 4.65 -7.72
N ASP A 67 2.72 3.70 -8.28
CA ASP A 67 4.16 3.85 -8.50
C ASP A 67 4.53 4.13 -9.97
N GLY A 68 3.57 3.94 -10.89
CA GLY A 68 3.78 4.09 -12.34
C GLY A 68 4.54 2.93 -12.99
N GLU A 69 4.98 1.93 -12.22
CA GLU A 69 5.51 0.65 -12.72
C GLU A 69 4.38 -0.38 -12.89
N VAL A 70 3.32 -0.28 -12.08
CA VAL A 70 2.13 -1.14 -12.19
C VAL A 70 0.80 -0.40 -12.12
N THR A 71 -0.26 -1.07 -12.60
CA THR A 71 -1.63 -0.57 -12.48
C THR A 71 -2.19 -0.84 -11.07
N PRO A 72 -3.19 -0.08 -10.61
CA PRO A 72 -3.86 -0.32 -9.32
C PRO A 72 -4.42 -1.74 -9.18
N GLU A 73 -4.87 -2.35 -10.28
CA GLU A 73 -5.41 -3.71 -10.31
C GLU A 73 -4.32 -4.76 -10.06
N MET A 74 -3.13 -4.58 -10.66
CA MET A 74 -1.97 -5.43 -10.40
C MET A 74 -1.54 -5.33 -8.93
N ASP A 75 -1.49 -4.12 -8.38
CA ASP A 75 -1.05 -3.95 -6.99
C ASP A 75 -2.08 -4.48 -5.97
N ALA A 76 -3.37 -4.32 -6.25
CA ALA A 76 -4.44 -4.99 -5.51
C ALA A 76 -4.31 -6.54 -5.55
N LYS A 77 -4.00 -7.11 -6.73
CA LYS A 77 -3.71 -8.56 -6.84
C LYS A 77 -2.47 -8.95 -6.03
N ARG A 78 -1.40 -8.17 -6.04
CA ARG A 78 -0.17 -8.45 -5.26
C ARG A 78 -0.41 -8.42 -3.75
N ILE A 79 -1.21 -7.47 -3.27
CA ILE A 79 -1.65 -7.40 -1.88
C ILE A 79 -2.49 -8.63 -1.52
N LEU A 80 -3.45 -9.02 -2.37
CA LEU A 80 -4.26 -10.22 -2.18
C LEU A 80 -3.40 -11.50 -2.18
N TRP A 81 -2.40 -11.59 -3.05
CA TRP A 81 -1.44 -12.70 -3.07
C TRP A 81 -0.66 -12.79 -1.75
N ALA A 82 -0.13 -11.67 -1.25
CA ALA A 82 0.59 -11.63 0.02
C ALA A 82 -0.32 -11.98 1.23
N ALA A 83 -1.61 -11.61 1.19
CA ALA A 83 -2.57 -12.03 2.20
C ALA A 83 -2.77 -13.56 2.22
N ARG A 84 -2.68 -14.23 1.07
CA ARG A 84 -2.78 -15.70 0.96
C ARG A 84 -1.62 -16.45 1.58
N ASP A 85 -0.45 -15.83 1.73
CA ASP A 85 0.66 -16.42 2.49
C ASP A 85 0.25 -16.68 3.94
N ILE A 86 -0.54 -15.77 4.52
CA ILE A 86 -1.08 -15.91 5.88
C ILE A 86 -2.23 -16.92 5.90
N THR A 87 -3.24 -16.78 5.03
CA THR A 87 -4.46 -17.60 5.11
C THR A 87 -4.25 -19.06 4.72
N GLU A 88 -3.27 -19.35 3.86
CA GLU A 88 -2.93 -20.72 3.43
C GLU A 88 -1.67 -21.26 4.13
N ASN A 89 -1.11 -20.52 5.11
CA ASN A 89 0.12 -20.87 5.86
C ASN A 89 1.30 -21.25 4.92
N ARG A 90 1.53 -20.42 3.91
CA ARG A 90 2.64 -20.57 2.96
C ARG A 90 3.94 -19.99 3.56
N PRO A 91 5.13 -20.31 2.99
CA PRO A 91 6.35 -19.59 3.32
C PRO A 91 6.17 -18.08 3.13
N PRO A 92 6.76 -17.21 3.96
CA PRO A 92 6.60 -15.76 3.82
C PRO A 92 7.16 -15.27 2.47
N LEU A 93 6.45 -14.33 1.84
CA LEU A 93 6.85 -13.66 0.60
C LEU A 93 6.87 -14.60 -0.63
N THR A 94 5.85 -15.45 -0.79
CA THR A 94 5.83 -16.45 -1.88
C THR A 94 5.91 -15.86 -3.29
N ARG A 95 5.57 -14.57 -3.46
CA ARG A 95 5.78 -13.79 -4.70
C ARG A 95 7.20 -13.94 -5.28
N TRP A 96 8.22 -14.08 -4.42
CA TRP A 96 9.61 -14.27 -4.84
C TRP A 96 10.17 -15.66 -4.53
N HIS A 97 9.35 -16.56 -3.98
CA HIS A 97 9.78 -17.91 -3.61
C HIS A 97 9.79 -18.83 -4.85
N PRO A 98 10.92 -19.46 -5.23
CA PRO A 98 11.03 -20.22 -6.49
C PRO A 98 9.94 -21.26 -6.70
N SER A 99 9.61 -22.05 -5.67
CA SER A 99 8.55 -23.08 -5.74
C SER A 99 7.13 -22.55 -5.94
N PHE A 100 6.89 -21.24 -5.76
CA PHE A 100 5.60 -20.60 -5.96
C PHE A 100 5.54 -19.77 -7.25
N LYS A 101 6.64 -19.62 -7.99
CA LYS A 101 6.70 -18.75 -9.18
C LYS A 101 5.59 -19.07 -10.19
N ALA A 102 5.41 -20.34 -10.55
CA ALA A 102 4.38 -20.75 -11.50
C ALA A 102 2.95 -20.44 -11.02
N ALA A 103 2.70 -20.54 -9.71
CA ALA A 103 1.40 -20.23 -9.12
C ALA A 103 1.17 -18.70 -9.00
N PHE A 104 2.24 -17.92 -8.81
CA PHE A 104 2.19 -16.46 -8.86
C PHE A 104 1.97 -15.96 -10.29
N ASP A 105 2.70 -16.47 -11.28
CA ASP A 105 2.51 -16.14 -12.70
C ASP A 105 1.06 -16.44 -13.15
N ALA A 106 0.54 -17.61 -12.80
CA ALA A 106 -0.83 -18.05 -13.13
C ALA A 106 -1.95 -17.28 -12.39
N PHE A 107 -1.60 -16.40 -11.46
CA PHE A 107 -2.55 -15.51 -10.77
C PHE A 107 -2.70 -14.13 -11.48
N GLU A 108 -1.92 -13.90 -12.54
CA GLU A 108 -1.89 -12.66 -13.34
C GLU A 108 -1.73 -11.35 -12.52
N PRO A 109 -0.71 -11.23 -11.63
CA PRO A 109 -0.50 -10.12 -10.69
C PRO A 109 0.31 -8.93 -11.26
#